data_AF-A0A1H1PIE0-F1
#
_entry.id   AF-A0A1H1PIE0-F1
#
_cell.length_a   1.000
_cell.length_b   1.000
_cell.length_c   1.000
_cell.angle_alpha   90.00
_cell.angle_beta   90.00
_cell.angle_gamma   90.00
#
_symmetry.space_group_name_H-M   'P 1'
#
loop_
_entity.id
_entity.type
_entity.pdbx_description
1 polymer ?
#
loop_
_entity_poly.entity_id
_entity_poly.type
_entity_poly.pdbx_seq_one_letter_code
_entity_poly.pdbx_strand_id
1 'polypeptide(L)'
;MDGPVLSGGVIVLVAVLLWMLYLLPSWRGRFQYNAAERNAVRLNQALRILAETSETPSEVHMELNARTVVAQQKLAKRLQAQREAAELEALRQELAATRADPVVRRARARRRVRLTATGALVLGLVAVGLGIWQLLATGGAVLLWSGGVAALIATIVLQRMAAVAVRAARRPQPAAVETVAERVAPTLHDQGPATWTPRPLPEPMVSVSGSRAQAARAEIDAQEERRKAARVAALRARAEEMAPAAPVSLPAAPAASAAAAESPYARMGFVDDAEIEAHVRQLLQRRAAG
;
A
#
# COMPACT_ATOMS: atom_id res chain seq x y z
N MET A 1 -5.86 41.39 45.61
CA MET A 1 -6.80 40.24 45.49
C MET A 1 -6.38 39.50 44.22
N ASP A 2 -5.24 38.83 44.32
CA ASP A 2 -4.42 38.45 43.17
C ASP A 2 -4.72 37.00 42.84
N GLY A 3 -5.68 36.83 41.93
CA GLY A 3 -6.31 35.55 41.64
C GLY A 3 -5.36 34.55 40.96
N PRO A 4 -5.53 33.24 41.22
CA PRO A 4 -4.80 32.12 40.58
C PRO A 4 -4.89 32.04 39.04
N VAL A 5 -5.66 32.93 38.42
CA VAL A 5 -5.90 32.97 36.97
C VAL A 5 -4.65 33.33 36.15
N LEU A 6 -3.68 34.05 36.71
CA LEU A 6 -2.40 34.31 36.00
C LEU A 6 -1.50 33.07 35.90
N SER A 7 -1.55 32.13 36.86
CA SER A 7 -0.74 30.90 36.78
C SER A 7 -1.38 29.86 35.86
N GLY A 8 -2.72 29.78 35.83
CA GLY A 8 -3.45 28.80 35.03
C GLY A 8 -3.16 28.88 33.53
N GLY A 9 -3.10 30.09 32.96
CA GLY A 9 -2.80 30.28 31.53
C GLY A 9 -1.39 29.83 31.13
N VAL A 10 -0.40 30.12 31.98
CA VAL A 10 0.99 29.68 31.76
C VAL A 10 1.09 28.16 31.89
N ILE A 11 0.40 27.55 32.85
CA ILE A 11 0.37 26.10 33.05
C ILE A 11 -0.26 25.41 31.84
N VAL A 12 -1.35 25.93 31.28
CA VAL A 12 -1.98 25.37 30.07
C VAL A 12 -1.07 25.50 28.85
N LEU A 13 -0.41 26.64 28.67
CA LEU A 13 0.52 26.84 27.56
C LEU A 13 1.70 25.89 27.66
N VAL A 14 2.30 25.76 28.85
CA VAL A 14 3.36 24.80 29.12
C VAL A 14 2.86 23.38 28.87
N ALA A 15 1.68 23.00 29.36
CA ALA A 15 1.11 21.67 29.15
C ALA A 15 0.88 21.34 27.68
N VAL A 16 0.36 22.28 26.88
CA VAL A 16 0.17 22.10 25.42
C VAL A 16 1.53 21.98 24.71
N LEU A 17 2.51 22.79 25.09
CA LEU A 17 3.85 22.76 24.49
C LEU A 17 4.57 21.45 24.81
N LEU A 18 4.43 20.97 26.06
CA LEU A 18 4.95 19.69 26.52
C LEU A 18 4.23 18.52 25.84
N TRP A 19 2.92 18.63 25.65
CA TRP A 19 2.12 17.66 24.89
C TRP A 19 2.55 17.61 23.43
N MET A 20 2.78 18.76 22.78
CA MET A 20 3.28 18.81 21.39
C MET A 20 4.70 18.26 21.26
N LEU A 21 5.58 18.57 22.23
CA LEU A 21 6.93 18.04 22.30
C LEU A 21 6.93 16.52 22.49
N TYR A 22 5.95 15.98 23.22
CA TYR A 22 5.74 14.54 23.38
C TYR A 22 5.12 13.88 22.14
N LEU A 23 4.18 14.56 21.46
CA LEU A 23 3.43 13.98 20.35
C LEU A 23 4.18 14.03 19.01
N LEU A 24 5.01 15.04 18.77
CA LEU A 24 5.80 15.17 17.53
C LEU A 24 6.77 13.99 17.29
N PRO A 25 7.56 13.55 18.28
CA PRO A 25 8.46 12.41 18.14
C PRO A 25 7.70 11.09 18.00
N SER A 26 6.61 10.91 18.75
CA SER A 26 5.84 9.65 18.73
C SER A 26 5.16 9.40 17.39
N TRP A 27 4.70 10.45 16.71
CA TRP A 27 4.22 10.35 15.32
C TRP A 27 5.32 9.99 14.33
N ARG A 28 6.53 10.54 14.52
CA ARG A 28 7.69 10.22 13.68
C ARG A 28 8.15 8.78 13.86
N GLY A 29 8.04 8.23 15.07
CA GLY A 29 8.30 6.82 15.35
C GLY A 29 7.38 5.88 14.56
N ARG A 30 6.06 6.11 14.58
CA ARG A 30 5.06 5.26 13.89
C ARG A 30 5.32 5.11 12.38
N PHE A 31 5.82 6.13 11.70
CA PHE A 31 6.19 6.02 10.28
C PHE A 31 7.54 5.34 10.03
N GLN A 32 8.45 5.38 11.02
CA GLN A 32 9.70 4.64 10.96
C GLN A 32 9.51 3.16 11.28
N TYR A 33 8.53 2.79 12.12
CA TYR A 33 8.17 1.40 12.41
C TYR A 33 7.82 0.62 11.13
N ASN A 34 7.01 1.19 10.24
CA ASN A 34 6.65 0.53 8.96
C ASN A 34 7.86 0.34 8.01
N ALA A 35 8.88 1.21 8.10
CA ALA A 35 10.12 1.06 7.33
C ALA A 35 11.09 0.07 8.00
N ALA A 36 11.14 0.07 9.33
CA ALA A 36 11.95 -0.83 10.14
C ALA A 36 11.44 -2.28 10.08
N GLU A 37 10.12 -2.51 10.08
CA GLU A 37 9.52 -3.84 9.90
C GLU A 37 9.95 -4.47 8.58
N ARG A 38 9.86 -3.73 7.48
CA ARG A 38 10.28 -4.24 6.16
C ARG A 38 11.78 -4.51 6.10
N ASN A 39 12.58 -3.74 6.83
CA ASN A 39 14.02 -3.97 6.92
C ASN A 39 14.33 -5.20 7.79
N ALA A 40 13.60 -5.40 8.89
CA ALA A 40 13.72 -6.57 9.76
C ALA A 40 13.28 -7.85 9.04
N VAL A 41 12.21 -7.81 8.24
CA VAL A 41 11.78 -8.95 7.42
C VAL A 41 12.83 -9.31 6.38
N ARG A 42 13.42 -8.32 5.69
CA ARG A 42 14.51 -8.56 4.73
C ARG A 42 15.77 -9.11 5.40
N LEU A 43 16.08 -8.64 6.60
CA LEU A 43 17.24 -9.11 7.34
C LEU A 43 17.04 -10.54 7.86
N ASN A 44 15.86 -10.87 8.38
CA ASN A 44 15.50 -12.24 8.77
C ASN A 44 15.46 -13.17 7.55
N GLN A 45 15.00 -12.69 6.40
CA GLN A 45 15.00 -13.45 5.15
C GLN A 45 16.43 -13.63 4.61
N ALA A 46 17.29 -12.62 4.72
CA ALA A 46 18.70 -12.72 4.37
C ALA A 46 19.45 -13.68 5.31
N LEU A 47 19.18 -13.66 6.60
CA LEU A 47 19.73 -14.61 7.58
C LEU A 47 19.24 -16.03 7.33
N ARG A 48 17.96 -16.18 6.98
CA ARG A 48 17.37 -17.47 6.59
C ARG A 48 18.05 -18.03 5.33
N ILE A 49 18.24 -17.19 4.32
CA ILE A 49 18.94 -17.57 3.07
C ILE A 49 20.42 -17.85 3.34
N LEU A 50 21.10 -17.10 4.23
CA LEU A 50 22.48 -17.38 4.64
C LEU A 50 22.60 -18.70 5.42
N ALA A 51 21.60 -19.01 6.26
CA ALA A 51 21.54 -20.30 6.95
C ALA A 51 21.28 -21.45 5.96
N GLU A 52 20.36 -21.25 5.01
CA GLU A 52 20.06 -22.21 3.94
C GLU A 52 21.21 -22.36 2.92
N THR A 53 22.11 -21.38 2.80
CA THR A 53 23.34 -21.47 1.97
C THR A 53 24.59 -21.91 2.74
N SER A 54 24.47 -22.23 4.03
CA SER A 54 25.57 -22.78 4.85
C SER A 54 25.65 -24.31 4.82
N GLU A 55 24.76 -24.98 4.09
CA GLU A 55 24.83 -26.43 3.82
C GLU A 55 25.93 -26.72 2.78
N THR A 56 27.17 -26.74 3.29
CA THR A 56 28.41 -27.38 2.81
C THR A 56 28.61 -27.61 1.30
N PRO A 57 29.55 -26.90 0.64
CA PRO A 57 30.18 -27.43 -0.57
C PRO A 57 31.24 -28.47 -0.17
N SER A 58 31.01 -29.69 -0.65
CA SER A 58 31.82 -30.90 -0.53
C SER A 58 33.32 -30.66 -0.48
N GLU A 59 33.93 -31.20 0.57
CA GLU A 59 35.35 -31.53 0.60
C GLU A 59 35.71 -32.44 -0.59
N VAL A 60 37.02 -32.48 -0.87
CA VAL A 60 37.78 -33.46 -1.67
C VAL A 60 38.31 -32.91 -3.01
N HIS A 61 39.65 -32.96 -3.10
CA HIS A 61 40.58 -32.62 -4.21
C HIS A 61 41.22 -31.22 -4.20
N MET A 62 41.94 -30.86 -3.13
CA MET A 62 42.81 -29.65 -3.10
C MET A 62 44.18 -29.89 -2.46
N GLU A 63 44.88 -30.97 -2.81
CA GLU A 63 46.25 -31.18 -2.27
C GLU A 63 47.39 -30.90 -3.27
N LEU A 64 47.10 -30.59 -4.54
CA LEU A 64 48.15 -30.15 -5.51
C LEU A 64 48.01 -28.71 -6.02
N ASN A 65 47.01 -27.96 -5.57
CA ASN A 65 46.69 -26.63 -6.12
C ASN A 65 46.80 -25.49 -5.10
N ALA A 66 47.30 -25.72 -3.88
CA ALA A 66 47.26 -24.72 -2.80
C ALA A 66 48.01 -23.40 -3.14
N ARG A 67 49.16 -23.47 -3.84
CA ARG A 67 49.93 -22.27 -4.22
C ARG A 67 49.30 -21.50 -5.39
N THR A 68 48.73 -22.20 -6.37
CA THR A 68 48.03 -21.61 -7.52
C THR A 68 46.65 -21.08 -7.14
N VAL A 69 45.94 -21.74 -6.22
CA VAL A 69 44.66 -21.30 -5.65
C VAL A 69 44.81 -20.01 -4.84
N VAL A 70 45.90 -19.82 -4.09
CA VAL A 70 46.15 -18.55 -3.39
C VAL A 70 46.37 -17.39 -4.38
N ALA A 71 47.08 -17.63 -5.49
CA ALA A 71 47.26 -16.63 -6.54
C ALA A 71 45.96 -16.32 -7.28
N GLN A 72 45.17 -17.36 -7.63
CA GLN A 72 43.86 -17.21 -8.26
C GLN A 72 42.82 -16.60 -7.32
N GLN A 73 42.85 -16.90 -6.01
CA GLN A 73 42.02 -16.24 -5.01
C GLN A 73 42.39 -14.77 -4.86
N LYS A 74 43.69 -14.40 -4.89
CA LYS A 74 44.09 -12.98 -4.89
C LYS A 74 43.59 -12.25 -6.13
N LEU A 75 43.63 -12.88 -7.30
CA LEU A 75 43.05 -12.31 -8.53
C LEU A 75 41.53 -12.21 -8.46
N ALA A 76 40.84 -13.25 -7.98
CA ALA A 76 39.39 -13.26 -7.82
C ALA A 76 38.92 -12.20 -6.82
N LYS A 77 39.60 -12.05 -5.67
CA LYS A 77 39.32 -10.99 -4.69
C LYS A 77 39.55 -9.60 -5.26
N ARG A 78 40.58 -9.40 -6.09
CA ARG A 78 40.82 -8.12 -6.77
C ARG A 78 39.73 -7.80 -7.79
N LEU A 79 39.30 -8.79 -8.57
CA LEU A 79 38.21 -8.62 -9.54
C LEU A 79 36.87 -8.38 -8.84
N GLN A 80 36.60 -9.05 -7.71
CA GLN A 80 35.43 -8.78 -6.88
C GLN A 80 35.46 -7.37 -6.31
N ALA A 81 36.58 -6.94 -5.70
CA ALA A 81 36.72 -5.59 -5.18
C ALA A 81 36.57 -4.51 -6.28
N GLN A 82 37.05 -4.79 -7.50
CA GLN A 82 36.86 -3.90 -8.66
C GLN A 82 35.40 -3.85 -9.11
N ARG A 83 34.69 -4.99 -9.14
CA ARG A 83 33.26 -5.05 -9.46
C ARG A 83 32.42 -4.32 -8.41
N GLU A 84 32.69 -4.56 -7.13
CA GLU A 84 32.04 -3.86 -6.03
C GLU A 84 32.29 -2.35 -6.09
N ALA A 85 33.52 -1.92 -6.40
CA ALA A 85 33.81 -0.49 -6.58
C ALA A 85 33.03 0.11 -7.76
N ALA A 86 32.97 -0.60 -8.90
CA ALA A 86 32.20 -0.17 -10.07
C ALA A 86 30.69 -0.13 -9.82
N GLU A 87 30.14 -1.11 -9.09
CA GLU A 87 28.74 -1.13 -8.67
C GLU A 87 28.42 0.00 -7.70
N LEU A 88 29.31 0.28 -6.75
CA LEU A 88 29.16 1.41 -5.83
C LEU A 88 29.22 2.75 -6.58
N GLU A 89 30.05 2.88 -7.60
CA GLU A 89 30.10 4.05 -8.46
C GLU A 89 28.83 4.19 -9.32
N ALA A 90 28.33 3.10 -9.91
CA ALA A 90 27.07 3.09 -10.64
C ALA A 90 25.88 3.48 -9.74
N LEU A 91 25.79 2.91 -8.54
CA LEU A 91 24.78 3.28 -7.54
C LEU A 91 24.91 4.75 -7.10
N ARG A 92 26.13 5.27 -6.96
CA ARG A 92 26.35 6.70 -6.66
C ARG A 92 25.90 7.58 -7.82
N GLN A 93 26.14 7.17 -9.06
CA GLN A 93 25.69 7.88 -10.26
C GLN A 93 24.17 7.84 -10.40
N GLU A 94 23.53 6.69 -10.16
CA GLU A 94 22.07 6.56 -10.13
C GLU A 94 21.45 7.40 -9.02
N LEU A 95 22.04 7.40 -7.83
CA LEU A 95 21.61 8.28 -6.73
C LEU A 95 21.85 9.76 -7.06
N ALA A 96 22.93 10.09 -7.76
CA ALA A 96 23.20 11.45 -8.22
C ALA A 96 22.20 11.89 -9.30
N ALA A 97 21.87 11.02 -10.26
CA ALA A 97 20.84 11.23 -11.28
C ALA A 97 19.45 11.39 -10.67
N THR A 98 19.10 10.52 -9.72
CA THR A 98 17.83 10.61 -8.96
C THR A 98 17.76 11.85 -8.07
N ARG A 99 18.91 12.31 -7.55
CA ARG A 99 19.01 13.58 -6.79
C ARG A 99 19.00 14.80 -7.70
N ALA A 100 19.52 14.68 -8.92
CA ALA A 100 19.50 15.71 -9.94
C ALA A 100 18.12 15.88 -10.57
N ASP A 101 17.26 14.86 -10.47
CA ASP A 101 15.87 14.91 -10.92
C ASP A 101 15.13 16.11 -10.26
N PRO A 102 14.71 17.11 -11.07
CA PRO A 102 14.07 18.32 -10.57
C PRO A 102 12.78 18.02 -9.82
N VAL A 103 12.11 16.89 -10.08
CA VAL A 103 10.88 16.48 -9.41
C VAL A 103 11.14 16.12 -7.95
N VAL A 104 12.18 15.32 -7.68
CA VAL A 104 12.56 14.89 -6.33
C VAL A 104 13.08 16.06 -5.50
N ARG A 105 13.86 16.97 -6.10
CA ARG A 105 14.32 18.20 -5.44
C ARG A 105 13.17 19.11 -5.04
N ARG A 106 12.20 19.33 -5.94
CA ARG A 106 11.00 20.13 -5.67
C ARG A 106 10.14 19.49 -4.57
N ALA A 107 10.01 18.16 -4.56
CA ALA A 107 9.26 17.45 -3.51
C ALA A 107 9.92 17.57 -2.13
N ARG A 108 11.26 17.43 -2.04
CA ARG A 108 12.01 17.61 -0.79
C ARG A 108 11.99 19.05 -0.29
N ALA A 109 12.16 20.01 -1.18
CA ALA A 109 12.05 21.44 -0.85
C ALA A 109 10.67 21.77 -0.27
N ARG A 110 9.59 21.26 -0.88
CA ARG A 110 8.23 21.42 -0.35
C ARG A 110 8.07 20.83 1.05
N ARG A 111 8.63 19.64 1.32
CA ARG A 111 8.57 19.04 2.66
C ARG A 111 9.30 19.89 3.70
N ARG A 112 10.50 20.40 3.37
CA ARG A 112 11.27 21.26 4.27
C ARG A 112 10.54 22.58 4.55
N VAL A 113 10.05 23.27 3.51
CA VAL A 113 9.28 24.52 3.66
C VAL A 113 8.01 24.30 4.49
N ARG A 114 7.32 23.18 4.29
CA ARG A 114 6.14 22.84 5.10
C ARG A 114 6.50 22.67 6.57
N LEU A 115 7.57 21.93 6.88
CA LEU A 115 8.02 21.72 8.27
C LEU A 115 8.45 23.02 8.95
N THR A 116 9.22 23.86 8.25
CA THR A 116 9.65 25.15 8.80
C THR A 116 8.48 26.09 9.01
N ALA A 117 7.53 26.14 8.07
CA ALA A 117 6.36 27.00 8.19
C ALA A 117 5.38 26.51 9.27
N THR A 118 5.18 25.20 9.42
CA THR A 118 4.40 24.65 10.56
C THR A 118 5.07 24.93 11.90
N GLY A 119 6.40 24.81 11.97
CA GLY A 119 7.15 25.14 13.19
C GLY A 119 7.06 26.62 13.54
N ALA A 120 7.20 27.50 12.54
CA ALA A 120 7.05 28.94 12.71
C ALA A 120 5.63 29.34 13.15
N LEU A 121 4.59 28.68 12.63
CA LEU A 121 3.21 28.91 13.06
C LEU A 121 3.01 28.58 14.53
N VAL A 122 3.51 27.41 14.97
CA VAL A 122 3.39 26.98 16.36
C VAL A 122 4.14 27.94 17.29
N LEU A 123 5.38 28.29 16.94
CA LEU A 123 6.16 29.25 17.72
C LEU A 123 5.48 30.63 17.77
N GLY A 124 4.89 31.07 16.66
CA GLY A 124 4.11 32.32 16.60
C GLY A 124 2.90 32.28 17.52
N LEU A 125 2.13 31.19 17.54
CA LEU A 125 0.98 31.02 18.44
C LEU A 125 1.38 30.98 19.91
N VAL A 126 2.50 30.32 20.23
CA VAL A 126 3.09 30.34 21.57
C VAL A 126 3.48 31.77 21.98
N ALA A 127 4.14 32.50 21.09
CA ALA A 127 4.51 33.90 21.34
C ALA A 127 3.29 34.82 21.50
N VAL A 128 2.20 34.59 20.75
CA VAL A 128 0.92 35.29 20.94
C VAL A 128 0.34 35.00 22.32
N GLY A 129 0.29 33.72 22.74
CA GLY A 129 -0.19 33.34 24.07
C GLY A 129 0.61 33.99 25.20
N LEU A 130 1.94 33.99 25.09
CA LEU A 130 2.83 34.69 26.02
C LEU A 130 2.67 36.21 25.94
N GLY A 131 2.39 36.77 24.76
CA GLY A 131 2.14 38.19 24.54
C GLY A 131 0.82 38.68 25.14
N ILE A 132 -0.24 37.87 25.13
CA ILE A 132 -1.49 38.17 25.82
C ILE A 132 -1.24 38.24 27.33
N TRP A 133 -0.47 37.28 27.87
CA TRP A 133 -0.08 37.29 29.28
C TRP A 133 0.78 38.52 29.62
N GLN A 134 1.78 38.84 28.80
CA GLN A 134 2.62 40.04 28.95
C GLN A 134 1.77 41.32 28.99
N LEU A 135 0.81 41.44 28.07
CA LEU A 135 -0.07 42.61 27.97
C LEU A 135 -0.89 42.80 29.25
N LEU A 136 -1.42 41.70 29.81
CA LEU A 136 -2.21 41.72 31.03
C LEU A 136 -1.36 41.98 32.29
N ALA A 137 -0.13 41.46 32.33
CA ALA A 137 0.74 41.57 33.51
C ALA A 137 1.57 42.87 33.56
N THR A 138 1.99 43.38 32.39
CA THR A 138 2.97 44.47 32.28
C THR A 138 2.53 45.61 31.35
N GLY A 139 1.40 45.47 30.64
CA GLY A 139 0.93 46.44 29.64
C GLY A 139 1.70 46.41 28.31
N GLY A 140 2.75 45.60 28.17
CA GLY A 140 3.56 45.49 26.96
C GLY A 140 2.93 44.56 25.92
N ALA A 141 2.91 44.99 24.64
CA ALA A 141 2.31 44.23 23.53
C ALA A 141 3.34 43.66 22.51
N VAL A 142 4.64 43.76 22.79
CA VAL A 142 5.70 43.46 21.80
C VAL A 142 5.70 41.99 21.36
N LEU A 143 5.48 41.06 22.30
CA LEU A 143 5.40 39.63 22.00
C LEU A 143 4.11 39.28 21.25
N LEU A 144 3.01 40.00 21.54
CA LEU A 144 1.73 39.81 20.87
C LEU A 144 1.83 40.19 19.39
N TRP A 145 2.40 41.36 19.09
CA TRP A 145 2.59 41.83 17.72
C TRP A 145 3.59 40.98 16.94
N SER A 146 4.75 40.66 17.53
CA SER A 146 5.77 39.85 16.84
C SER A 146 5.31 38.41 16.60
N GLY A 147 4.65 37.77 17.58
CA GLY A 147 4.04 36.46 17.43
C GLY A 147 2.90 36.44 16.42
N GLY A 148 2.03 37.46 16.45
CA GLY A 148 0.90 37.60 15.53
C GLY A 148 1.36 37.75 14.08
N VAL A 149 2.35 38.61 13.82
CA VAL A 149 2.94 38.78 12.48
C VAL A 149 3.60 37.48 12.00
N ALA A 150 4.36 36.79 12.85
CA ALA A 150 4.98 35.51 12.49
C ALA A 150 3.94 34.43 12.16
N ALA A 151 2.87 34.32 12.95
CA ALA A 151 1.78 33.37 12.71
C ALA A 151 1.02 33.68 11.41
N LEU A 152 0.80 34.97 11.12
CA LEU A 152 0.14 35.41 9.89
C LEU A 152 0.98 35.07 8.64
N ILE A 153 2.28 35.36 8.66
CA ILE A 153 3.20 35.00 7.57
C ILE A 153 3.22 33.48 7.36
N ALA A 154 3.35 32.70 8.44
CA ALA A 154 3.36 31.25 8.36
C ALA A 154 2.06 30.70 7.76
N THR A 155 0.91 31.24 8.16
CA THR A 155 -0.41 30.86 7.63
C THR A 155 -0.53 31.13 6.14
N ILE A 156 -0.09 32.31 5.67
CA ILE A 156 -0.10 32.67 4.24
C ILE A 156 0.76 31.68 3.42
N VAL A 157 1.94 31.34 3.92
CA VAL A 157 2.83 30.36 3.26
C VAL A 157 2.15 28.98 3.17
N LEU A 158 1.52 28.50 4.25
CA LEU A 158 0.80 27.23 4.25
C LEU A 158 -0.38 27.24 3.28
N GLN A 159 -1.17 28.32 3.25
CA GLN A 159 -2.31 28.46 2.32
C GLN A 159 -1.86 28.46 0.86
N ARG A 160 -0.80 29.19 0.53
CA ARG A 160 -0.22 29.16 -0.84
C ARG A 160 0.28 27.77 -1.21
N MET A 161 0.91 27.04 -0.29
CA MET A 161 1.31 25.66 -0.54
C MET A 161 0.12 24.72 -0.75
N ALA A 162 -0.94 24.85 0.04
CA ALA A 162 -2.17 24.08 -0.11
C ALA A 162 -2.83 24.35 -1.48
N ALA A 163 -2.94 25.63 -1.87
CA ALA A 163 -3.46 26.02 -3.18
C ALA A 163 -2.64 25.44 -4.34
N VAL A 164 -1.31 25.46 -4.24
CA VAL A 164 -0.41 24.86 -5.25
C VAL A 164 -0.54 23.33 -5.26
N ALA A 165 -0.72 22.68 -4.12
CA ALA A 165 -0.91 21.23 -4.04
C ALA A 165 -2.24 20.81 -4.69
N VAL A 166 -3.33 21.52 -4.40
CA VAL A 166 -4.64 21.28 -5.01
C VAL A 166 -4.59 21.56 -6.52
N ARG A 167 -3.95 22.66 -6.94
CA ARG A 167 -3.80 22.99 -8.37
C ARG A 167 -2.92 21.97 -9.10
N ALA A 168 -1.88 21.45 -8.46
CA ALA A 168 -1.02 20.41 -9.03
C ALA A 168 -1.76 19.07 -9.14
N ALA A 169 -2.58 18.70 -8.16
CA ALA A 169 -3.41 17.50 -8.20
C ALA A 169 -4.54 17.59 -9.24
N ARG A 170 -5.07 18.79 -9.48
CA ARG A 170 -6.08 19.06 -10.51
C ARG A 170 -5.51 19.24 -11.90
N ARG A 171 -4.19 19.45 -12.06
CA ARG A 171 -3.59 19.60 -13.38
C ARG A 171 -3.74 18.24 -14.07
N PRO A 172 -4.53 18.14 -15.16
CA PRO A 172 -4.62 16.89 -15.90
C PRO A 172 -3.20 16.53 -16.32
N GLN A 173 -2.77 15.35 -15.92
CA GLN A 173 -1.54 14.77 -16.45
C GLN A 173 -1.74 14.75 -17.97
N PRO A 174 -0.86 15.36 -18.78
CA PRO A 174 -1.02 15.30 -20.21
C PRO A 174 -1.07 13.82 -20.56
N ALA A 175 -2.24 13.35 -21.02
CA ALA A 175 -2.34 12.04 -21.62
C ALA A 175 -1.22 11.97 -22.66
N ALA A 176 -0.44 10.90 -22.63
CA ALA A 176 0.57 10.66 -23.64
C ALA A 176 -0.05 11.00 -24.98
N VAL A 177 0.56 11.95 -25.71
CA VAL A 177 0.01 12.46 -26.95
C VAL A 177 -0.01 11.28 -27.92
N GLU A 178 -1.13 10.58 -27.95
CA GLU A 178 -1.43 9.60 -28.97
C GLU A 178 -1.52 10.41 -30.25
N THR A 179 -0.56 10.20 -31.15
CA THR A 179 -0.49 10.87 -32.44
C THR A 179 -1.81 10.66 -33.14
N VAL A 180 -2.67 11.69 -33.13
CA VAL A 180 -3.95 11.69 -33.82
C VAL A 180 -3.63 11.53 -35.30
N ALA A 181 -3.88 10.35 -35.84
CA ALA A 181 -3.80 10.11 -37.26
C ALA A 181 -4.74 11.10 -37.96
N GLU A 182 -4.21 11.86 -38.91
CA GLU A 182 -4.97 12.80 -39.72
C GLU A 182 -6.15 12.05 -40.36
N ARG A 183 -7.38 12.46 -40.02
CA ARG A 183 -8.58 11.87 -40.63
C ARG A 183 -8.68 12.36 -42.05
N VAL A 184 -8.18 11.55 -42.98
CA VAL A 184 -8.44 11.70 -44.41
C VAL A 184 -9.94 11.54 -44.63
N ALA A 185 -10.60 12.60 -45.08
CA ALA A 185 -12.00 12.53 -45.48
C ALA A 185 -12.12 11.59 -46.69
N PRO A 186 -13.03 10.60 -46.68
CA PRO A 186 -13.29 9.76 -47.85
C PRO A 186 -13.81 10.64 -49.01
N THR A 187 -13.41 10.31 -50.24
CA THR A 187 -13.99 10.93 -51.44
C THR A 187 -15.49 10.62 -51.50
N LEU A 188 -16.33 11.66 -51.59
CA LEU A 188 -17.77 11.46 -51.74
C LEU A 188 -18.05 10.80 -53.10
N HIS A 189 -18.49 9.55 -53.06
CA HIS A 189 -19.11 8.90 -54.22
C HIS A 189 -20.59 9.30 -54.29
N ASP A 190 -21.12 9.44 -55.50
CA ASP A 190 -22.54 9.71 -55.72
C ASP A 190 -23.37 8.50 -55.25
N GLN A 191 -24.14 8.68 -54.17
CA GLN A 191 -24.83 7.59 -53.46
C GLN A 191 -26.21 7.26 -54.05
N GLY A 192 -26.54 7.79 -55.23
CA GLY A 192 -27.83 7.56 -55.88
C GLY A 192 -29.02 8.24 -55.16
N PRO A 193 -30.27 7.95 -55.57
CA PRO A 193 -31.45 8.62 -55.05
C PRO A 193 -31.70 8.29 -53.57
N ALA A 194 -31.99 9.34 -52.79
CA ALA A 194 -32.18 9.25 -51.35
C ALA A 194 -33.37 8.33 -50.97
N THR A 195 -33.06 7.12 -50.53
CA THR A 195 -34.05 6.19 -49.95
C THR A 195 -34.11 6.41 -48.44
N TRP A 196 -35.27 6.78 -47.91
CA TRP A 196 -35.43 7.00 -46.47
C TRP A 196 -35.20 5.68 -45.71
N THR A 197 -34.19 5.68 -44.85
CA THR A 197 -33.88 4.56 -43.95
C THR A 197 -33.92 5.06 -42.50
N PRO A 198 -34.66 4.41 -41.59
CA PRO A 198 -34.74 4.82 -40.21
C PRO A 198 -33.36 4.67 -39.56
N ARG A 199 -32.82 5.77 -39.04
CA ARG A 199 -31.52 5.79 -38.38
C ARG A 199 -31.66 5.22 -36.97
N PRO A 200 -30.88 4.20 -36.57
CA PRO A 200 -30.93 3.72 -35.20
C PRO A 200 -30.49 4.82 -34.24
N LEU A 201 -31.09 4.83 -33.05
CA LEU A 201 -30.69 5.72 -31.97
C LEU A 201 -29.23 5.41 -31.57
N PRO A 202 -28.39 6.42 -31.32
CA PRO A 202 -27.02 6.18 -30.87
C PRO A 202 -27.01 5.38 -29.56
N GLU A 203 -26.01 4.51 -29.44
CA GLU A 203 -25.81 3.71 -28.23
C GLU A 203 -25.58 4.62 -27.00
N PRO A 204 -26.08 4.22 -25.83
CA PRO A 204 -25.87 5.00 -24.61
C PRO A 204 -24.38 5.01 -24.25
N MET A 205 -23.85 6.15 -23.83
CA MET A 205 -22.42 6.30 -23.53
C MET A 205 -21.89 5.36 -22.42
N VAL A 206 -22.76 4.73 -21.64
CA VAL A 206 -22.36 3.73 -20.63
C VAL A 206 -22.01 2.36 -21.23
N SER A 207 -22.49 2.03 -22.43
CA SER A 207 -22.15 0.77 -23.13
C SER A 207 -20.91 0.90 -24.00
N VAL A 208 -20.58 2.11 -24.45
CA VAL A 208 -19.39 2.37 -25.28
C VAL A 208 -18.11 2.19 -24.47
N SER A 209 -17.23 1.31 -24.93
CA SER A 209 -15.95 1.03 -24.28
C SER A 209 -15.02 2.26 -24.30
N GLY A 210 -14.43 2.58 -23.15
CA GLY A 210 -13.55 3.75 -22.99
C GLY A 210 -14.28 5.09 -22.82
N SER A 211 -15.61 5.09 -22.81
CA SER A 211 -16.39 6.29 -22.52
C SER A 211 -16.27 6.72 -21.05
N ARG A 212 -16.33 8.03 -20.81
CA ARG A 212 -16.34 8.60 -19.45
C ARG A 212 -17.53 8.11 -18.62
N ALA A 213 -18.67 7.87 -19.26
CA ALA A 213 -19.86 7.38 -18.57
C ALA A 213 -19.69 5.91 -18.14
N GLN A 214 -19.04 5.08 -18.96
CA GLN A 214 -18.69 3.71 -18.59
C GLN A 214 -17.70 3.70 -17.41
N ALA A 215 -16.65 4.52 -17.46
CA ALA A 215 -15.68 4.62 -16.37
C ALA A 215 -16.31 5.09 -15.05
N ALA A 216 -17.23 6.07 -15.12
CA ALA A 216 -17.97 6.53 -13.94
C ALA A 216 -18.85 5.42 -13.36
N ARG A 217 -19.49 4.61 -14.21
CA ARG A 217 -20.31 3.48 -13.75
C ARG A 217 -19.47 2.38 -13.10
N ALA A 218 -18.35 2.02 -13.70
CA ALA A 218 -17.43 1.03 -13.13
C ALA A 218 -16.90 1.44 -11.75
N GLU A 219 -16.62 2.74 -11.53
CA GLU A 219 -16.21 3.25 -10.22
C GLU A 219 -17.34 3.12 -9.18
N ILE A 220 -18.59 3.41 -9.57
CA ILE A 220 -19.76 3.24 -8.69
C ILE A 220 -19.93 1.76 -8.32
N ASP A 221 -19.88 0.86 -9.29
CA ASP A 221 -20.05 -0.57 -9.07
C ASP A 221 -18.94 -1.11 -8.14
N ALA A 222 -17.68 -0.70 -8.34
CA ALA A 222 -16.57 -1.05 -7.46
C ALA A 222 -16.74 -0.53 -6.01
N GLN A 223 -17.32 0.66 -5.84
CA GLN A 223 -17.66 1.18 -4.50
C GLN A 223 -18.78 0.37 -3.84
N GLU A 224 -19.79 -0.05 -4.61
CA GLU A 224 -20.86 -0.91 -4.10
C GLU A 224 -20.36 -2.29 -3.69
N GLU A 225 -19.47 -2.90 -4.47
CA GLU A 225 -18.83 -4.18 -4.13
C GLU A 225 -18.04 -4.08 -2.83
N ARG A 226 -17.26 -3.01 -2.64
CA ARG A 226 -16.55 -2.76 -1.36
C ARG A 226 -17.52 -2.64 -0.19
N ARG A 227 -18.66 -1.95 -0.37
CA ARG A 227 -19.70 -1.84 0.68
C ARG A 227 -20.39 -3.18 0.95
N LYS A 228 -20.62 -4.01 -0.08
CA LYS A 228 -21.15 -5.37 0.07
C LYS A 228 -20.16 -6.26 0.83
N ALA A 229 -18.89 -6.25 0.43
CA ALA A 229 -17.83 -7.01 1.11
C ALA A 229 -17.67 -6.60 2.58
N ALA A 230 -17.70 -5.30 2.89
CA ALA A 230 -17.64 -4.80 4.26
C ALA A 230 -18.85 -5.28 5.11
N ARG A 231 -20.06 -5.29 4.54
CA ARG A 231 -21.26 -5.83 5.22
C ARG A 231 -21.14 -7.32 5.50
N VAL A 232 -20.68 -8.10 4.52
CA VAL A 232 -20.47 -9.55 4.68
C VAL A 232 -19.39 -9.83 5.74
N ALA A 233 -18.30 -9.07 5.74
CA ALA A 233 -17.26 -9.20 6.76
C ALA A 233 -17.78 -8.87 8.17
N ALA A 234 -18.59 -7.81 8.31
CA ALA A 234 -19.21 -7.45 9.59
C ALA A 234 -20.19 -8.54 10.08
N LEU A 235 -20.98 -9.13 9.18
CA LEU A 235 -21.86 -10.25 9.51
C LEU A 235 -21.05 -11.48 9.94
N ARG A 236 -19.94 -11.78 9.27
CA ARG A 236 -19.05 -12.89 9.65
C ARG A 236 -18.43 -12.68 11.04
N ALA A 237 -17.91 -11.49 11.32
CA ALA A 237 -17.35 -11.17 12.64
C ALA A 237 -18.40 -11.33 13.75
N ARG A 238 -19.63 -10.86 13.49
CA ARG A 238 -20.74 -11.01 14.44
C ARG A 238 -21.19 -12.46 14.61
N ALA A 239 -21.12 -13.26 13.54
CA ALA A 239 -21.38 -14.70 13.62
C ALA A 239 -20.30 -15.44 14.42
N GLU A 240 -19.03 -15.04 14.30
CA GLU A 240 -17.92 -15.59 15.10
C GLU A 240 -18.06 -15.22 16.59
N GLU A 241 -18.48 -13.99 16.91
CA GLU A 241 -18.77 -13.58 18.29
C GLU A 241 -19.92 -14.37 18.92
N MET A 242 -20.95 -14.70 18.14
CA MET A 242 -22.10 -15.49 18.59
C MET A 242 -21.89 -17.00 18.44
N ALA A 243 -20.78 -17.44 17.84
CA ALA A 243 -20.53 -18.85 17.62
C ALA A 243 -20.30 -19.54 18.98
N PRO A 244 -21.04 -20.62 19.29
CA PRO A 244 -20.75 -21.42 20.48
C PRO A 244 -19.32 -21.99 20.39
N ALA A 245 -18.71 -22.25 21.54
CA ALA A 245 -17.35 -22.81 21.62
C ALA A 245 -17.22 -24.01 20.67
N ALA A 246 -16.16 -24.00 19.84
CA ALA A 246 -15.95 -25.04 18.84
C ALA A 246 -16.01 -26.42 19.50
N PRO A 247 -16.80 -27.37 18.96
CA PRO A 247 -16.89 -28.71 19.53
C PRO A 247 -15.49 -29.32 19.55
N VAL A 248 -15.08 -29.80 20.72
CA VAL A 248 -13.77 -30.44 20.91
C VAL A 248 -13.68 -31.60 19.93
N SER A 249 -12.71 -31.53 19.00
CA SER A 249 -12.44 -32.61 18.08
C SER A 249 -11.91 -33.79 18.89
N LEU A 250 -12.75 -34.80 19.10
CA LEU A 250 -12.28 -36.06 19.66
C LEU A 250 -11.22 -36.62 18.69
N PRO A 251 -10.03 -37.02 19.16
CA PRO A 251 -9.06 -37.66 18.29
C PRO A 251 -9.74 -38.87 17.64
N ALA A 252 -9.78 -38.86 16.30
CA ALA A 252 -10.30 -40.00 15.54
C ALA A 252 -9.43 -41.21 15.90
N ALA A 253 -9.96 -42.09 16.75
CA ALA A 253 -9.31 -43.34 17.06
C ALA A 253 -9.15 -44.13 15.75
N PRO A 254 -7.92 -44.47 15.32
CA PRO A 254 -7.68 -45.14 14.04
C PRO A 254 -8.34 -46.54 13.93
N ALA A 255 -8.95 -47.05 15.00
CA ALA A 255 -9.58 -48.37 15.06
C ALA A 255 -11.12 -48.36 14.93
N ALA A 256 -11.81 -47.23 15.14
CA ALA A 256 -13.28 -47.22 15.17
C ALA A 256 -13.91 -47.31 13.76
N SER A 257 -13.23 -46.82 12.72
CA SER A 257 -13.67 -46.96 11.34
C SER A 257 -13.55 -48.41 10.82
N ALA A 258 -12.61 -49.20 11.34
CA ALA A 258 -12.45 -50.61 10.99
C ALA A 258 -13.51 -51.48 11.68
N ALA A 259 -13.81 -51.20 12.95
CA ALA A 259 -14.85 -51.91 13.70
C ALA A 259 -16.28 -51.63 13.18
N ALA A 260 -16.54 -50.42 12.66
CA ALA A 260 -17.82 -50.11 12.00
C ALA A 260 -18.01 -50.92 10.71
N ALA A 261 -16.94 -51.18 9.95
CA ALA A 261 -16.94 -52.01 8.74
C ALA A 261 -17.08 -53.52 9.01
N GLU A 262 -16.79 -53.95 10.26
CA GLU A 262 -16.97 -55.33 10.74
C GLU A 262 -18.36 -55.59 11.32
N SER A 263 -19.13 -54.56 11.68
CA SER A 263 -20.47 -54.78 12.23
C SER A 263 -21.41 -55.31 11.13
N PRO A 264 -22.08 -56.47 11.33
CA PRO A 264 -22.98 -57.07 10.33
C PRO A 264 -24.14 -56.15 9.93
N TYR A 265 -24.47 -55.18 10.78
CA TYR A 265 -25.56 -54.22 10.59
C TYR A 265 -25.15 -52.98 9.77
N ALA A 266 -23.86 -52.67 9.64
CA ALA A 266 -23.40 -51.54 8.81
C ALA A 266 -23.59 -51.78 7.30
N ARG A 267 -23.70 -53.04 6.87
CA ARG A 267 -24.01 -53.41 5.47
C ARG A 267 -25.49 -53.59 5.19
N MET A 268 -26.36 -53.52 6.20
CA MET A 268 -27.78 -53.77 6.03
C MET A 268 -28.45 -52.52 5.45
N GLY A 269 -28.52 -52.43 4.12
CA GLY A 269 -29.18 -51.34 3.38
C GLY A 269 -28.25 -50.44 2.55
N PHE A 270 -26.93 -50.67 2.58
CA PHE A 270 -25.99 -50.01 1.67
C PHE A 270 -25.87 -50.85 0.40
N VAL A 271 -26.39 -50.35 -0.71
CA VAL A 271 -26.15 -50.95 -2.03
C VAL A 271 -24.91 -50.28 -2.61
N ASP A 272 -23.93 -51.08 -3.00
CA ASP A 272 -22.70 -50.55 -3.60
C ASP A 272 -22.98 -50.09 -5.04
N ASP A 273 -22.80 -48.78 -5.30
CA ASP A 273 -22.99 -48.18 -6.61
C ASP A 273 -22.13 -48.88 -7.69
N ALA A 274 -20.97 -49.41 -7.33
CA ALA A 274 -20.11 -50.16 -8.24
C ALA A 274 -20.73 -51.49 -8.70
N GLU A 275 -21.48 -52.17 -7.83
CA GLU A 275 -22.20 -53.41 -8.18
C GLU A 275 -23.39 -53.11 -9.10
N ILE A 276 -24.10 -52.01 -8.87
CA ILE A 276 -25.20 -51.55 -9.72
C ILE A 276 -24.67 -51.24 -11.13
N GLU A 277 -23.57 -50.49 -11.25
CA GLU A 277 -22.96 -50.16 -12.54
C GLU A 277 -22.50 -51.40 -13.30
N ALA A 278 -21.92 -52.39 -12.61
CA ALA A 278 -21.51 -53.65 -13.22
C ALA A 278 -22.70 -54.44 -13.77
N HIS A 279 -23.79 -54.51 -13.02
CA HIS A 279 -25.01 -55.19 -13.45
C HIS A 279 -25.67 -54.50 -14.65
N VAL A 280 -25.72 -53.17 -14.65
CA VAL A 280 -26.22 -52.37 -15.78
C VAL A 280 -25.37 -52.61 -17.03
N ARG A 281 -24.04 -52.62 -16.89
CA ARG A 281 -23.11 -52.87 -18.01
C ARG A 281 -23.31 -54.26 -18.61
N GLN A 282 -23.55 -55.27 -17.77
CA GLN A 282 -23.85 -56.63 -18.20
C GLN A 282 -25.19 -56.73 -18.94
N LEU A 283 -26.22 -56.03 -18.46
CA LEU A 283 -27.53 -55.94 -19.14
C LEU A 283 -27.43 -55.29 -20.52
N LEU A 284 -26.66 -54.20 -20.63
CA LEU A 284 -26.43 -53.52 -21.91
C LEU A 284 -25.65 -54.39 -22.90
N GLN A 285 -24.64 -55.14 -22.42
CA GLN A 285 -23.90 -56.09 -23.26
C GLN A 285 -24.78 -57.24 -23.79
N ARG A 286 -25.65 -57.81 -22.95
CA ARG A 286 -26.60 -58.84 -23.41
C ARG A 286 -27.57 -58.32 -24.44
N ARG A 287 -28.00 -57.06 -24.33
CA ARG A 287 -28.89 -56.41 -25.30
C ARG A 287 -28.19 -56.08 -26.63
N ALA A 288 -26.89 -55.81 -26.61
CA ALA A 288 -26.11 -55.53 -27.81
C ALA A 288 -25.72 -56.80 -28.60
N ALA A 289 -25.82 -57.97 -27.98
CA ALA A 289 -25.43 -59.26 -28.56
C ALA A 289 -26.61 -60.11 -29.07
N GLY A 290 -27.85 -59.58 -29.02
CA GLY A 290 -29.04 -60.16 -29.62
C GLY A 290 -29.62 -59.21 -30.67
#